data_AF-A0A940W3P5-F1
#
_entry.id   AF-A0A940W3P5-F1
#
_cell.length_a   1.000
_cell.length_b   1.000
_cell.length_c   1.000
_cell.angle_alpha   90.00
_cell.angle_beta   90.00
_cell.angle_gamma   90.00
#
_symmetry.space_group_name_H-M   'P 1'
#
loop_
_entity.id
_entity.type
_entity.pdbx_description
1 polymer ?
#
loop_
_entity_poly.entity_id
_entity_poly.type
_entity_poly.pdbx_seq_one_letter_code
_entity_poly.pdbx_strand_id
1 'polypeptide(L)'
;MHTILLKVTALFYLAGALAYLHFIFTLNERSAKVGRMLLLVGVILHGVGFVARYFVAGYTPITSLFESLSFSAFAIVCVFLAFELRYHLRVLGAFVA
;
A
#
# COMPACT_ATOMS: atom_id res chain seq x y z
N MET A 1 9.92 13.99 12.19
CA MET A 1 10.40 13.30 10.97
C MET A 1 9.65 11.99 10.73
N HIS A 2 9.75 10.99 11.62
CA HIS A 2 9.11 9.66 11.45
C HIS A 2 7.58 9.69 11.30
N THR A 3 6.87 10.49 12.10
CA THR A 3 5.41 10.63 12.04
C THR A 3 4.90 11.36 10.80
N ILE A 4 5.72 12.21 10.19
CA ILE A 4 5.35 12.93 8.96
C ILE A 4 5.43 11.98 7.77
N LEU A 5 6.49 11.17 7.70
CA LEU A 5 6.66 10.16 6.65
C LEU A 5 5.49 9.15 6.67
N LEU A 6 5.08 8.68 7.85
CA LEU A 6 3.93 7.78 7.99
C LEU A 6 2.60 8.43 7.60
N LYS A 7 2.39 9.71 7.92
CA LYS A 7 1.19 10.45 7.47
C LYS A 7 1.16 10.59 5.95
N VAL A 8 2.30 10.86 5.33
CA VAL A 8 2.43 10.92 3.87
C VAL A 8 2.13 9.55 3.25
N THR A 9 2.69 8.48 3.80
CA THR A 9 2.41 7.11 3.33
C THR A 9 0.93 6.75 3.46
N ALA A 10 0.28 7.11 4.57
CA ALA A 10 -1.16 6.90 4.76
C ALA A 10 -1.98 7.63 3.69
N LEU A 11 -1.57 8.84 3.29
CA LEU A 11 -2.22 9.59 2.22
C LEU A 11 -2.09 8.89 0.86
N PHE A 12 -0.91 8.34 0.55
CA PHE A 12 -0.70 7.55 -0.68
C PHE A 12 -1.51 6.25 -0.69
N TYR A 13 -1.61 5.56 0.45
CA TYR A 13 -2.46 4.37 0.57
C TYR A 13 -3.94 4.71 0.42
N LEU A 14 -4.41 5.80 1.02
CA LEU A 14 -5.78 6.26 0.87
C LEU A 14 -6.09 6.61 -0.60
N ALA A 15 -5.21 7.37 -1.25
CA ALA A 15 -5.36 7.74 -2.66
C ALA A 15 -5.36 6.50 -3.59
N GLY A 16 -4.45 5.55 -3.35
CA GLY A 16 -4.40 4.28 -4.08
C GLY A 16 -5.68 3.45 -3.89
N ALA A 17 -6.17 3.33 -2.65
CA ALA A 17 -7.41 2.62 -2.34
C ALA A 17 -8.62 3.27 -3.02
N LEU A 18 -8.73 4.59 -3.00
CA LEU A 18 -9.80 5.32 -3.69
C LEU A 18 -9.72 5.15 -5.22
N ALA A 19 -8.52 5.11 -5.81
CA ALA A 19 -8.33 4.85 -7.23
C ALA A 19 -8.74 3.41 -7.63
N TYR A 20 -8.45 2.41 -6.79
CA TYR A 20 -8.95 1.04 -6.99
C TYR A 20 -10.46 0.93 -6.82
N LEU A 21 -11.01 1.64 -5.84
CA LEU A 21 -12.46 1.69 -5.65
C LEU A 21 -13.13 2.32 -6.87
N HIS A 22 -12.59 3.42 -7.39
CA HIS A 22 -13.06 4.04 -8.64
C HIS A 22 -12.91 3.10 -9.84
N PHE A 23 -11.82 2.32 -9.93
CA PHE A 23 -11.64 1.32 -10.98
C PHE A 23 -12.73 0.24 -10.93
N ILE A 24 -13.13 -0.23 -9.75
CA ILE A 24 -14.23 -1.20 -9.60
C ILE A 24 -15.53 -0.68 -10.25
N PHE A 25 -15.83 0.61 -10.10
CA PHE A 25 -17.04 1.21 -10.68
C PHE A 25 -16.90 1.62 -12.14
N THR A 26 -15.70 1.95 -12.62
CA THR A 26 -15.49 2.49 -13.98
C THR A 26 -14.91 1.50 -14.97
N LEU A 27 -14.38 0.36 -14.50
CA LEU A 27 -13.59 -0.61 -15.27
C LEU A 27 -12.48 0.03 -16.13
N ASN A 28 -12.07 1.26 -15.80
CA ASN A 28 -11.14 2.02 -16.61
C ASN A 28 -9.70 1.63 -16.29
N GLU A 29 -9.02 0.99 -17.25
CA GLU A 29 -7.65 0.49 -17.09
C GLU A 29 -6.63 1.58 -16.67
N ARG A 30 -6.88 2.85 -17.01
CA ARG A 30 -6.04 3.96 -16.54
C ARG A 30 -6.12 4.14 -15.02
N SER A 31 -7.29 4.00 -14.42
CA SER A 31 -7.47 4.14 -12.97
C SER A 31 -6.74 3.03 -12.20
N ALA A 32 -6.79 1.79 -12.69
CA ALA A 32 -6.02 0.68 -12.11
C ALA A 32 -4.50 0.93 -12.20
N LYS A 33 -4.01 1.40 -13.36
CA LYS A 33 -2.58 1.68 -13.54
C LYS A 33 -2.08 2.79 -12.61
N VAL A 34 -2.87 3.85 -12.43
CA VAL A 34 -2.55 4.95 -11.51
C VAL A 34 -2.60 4.48 -10.05
N GLY A 35 -3.64 3.74 -9.67
CA GLY A 35 -3.78 3.16 -8.33
C GLY A 35 -2.59 2.27 -7.97
N ARG A 36 -2.20 1.35 -8.86
CA ARG A 36 -1.02 0.48 -8.68
C ARG A 36 0.27 1.28 -8.48
N MET A 37 0.47 2.32 -9.29
CA MET A 37 1.68 3.15 -9.19
C MET A 37 1.74 3.90 -7.87
N LEU A 38 0.61 4.42 -7.39
CA LEU A 38 0.53 5.07 -6.07
C LEU A 38 0.81 4.09 -4.93
N LEU A 39 0.27 2.87 -5.00
CA LEU A 39 0.54 1.83 -3.98
C LEU A 39 2.00 1.40 -3.96
N LEU A 40 2.62 1.22 -5.14
CA LEU A 40 4.05 0.94 -5.28
C LEU A 40 4.91 2.02 -4.62
N VAL A 41 4.64 3.29 -4.92
CA VAL A 41 5.35 4.42 -4.31
C VAL A 41 5.16 4.43 -2.80
N GLY A 42 3.93 4.23 -2.32
CA GLY A 42 3.63 4.16 -0.90
C GLY A 42 4.38 3.03 -0.19
N VAL A 43 4.45 1.83 -0.78
CA VAL A 43 5.20 0.69 -0.25
C VAL A 43 6.70 1.00 -0.17
N ILE A 44 7.29 1.57 -1.21
CA ILE A 44 8.72 1.93 -1.19
C ILE A 44 9.02 2.93 -0.08
N LEU A 45 8.22 4.00 0.02
CA LEU A 45 8.38 5.02 1.06
C LEU A 45 8.21 4.44 2.47
N HIS A 46 7.22 3.57 2.67
CA HIS A 46 7.02 2.91 3.97
C HIS A 46 8.19 1.98 4.32
N GLY A 47 8.67 1.20 3.36
CA GLY A 47 9.79 0.28 3.53
C GLY A 47 11.08 1.01 3.90
N VAL A 48 11.40 2.10 3.20
CA VAL A 48 12.54 2.97 3.53
C VAL A 48 12.38 3.54 4.94
N GLY A 49 11.18 3.96 5.32
CA GLY A 49 10.88 4.44 6.67
C GLY A 49 11.16 3.39 7.75
N PHE A 50 10.75 2.14 7.53
CA PHE A 50 11.02 1.05 8.47
C PHE A 50 12.50 0.69 8.55
N VAL A 51 13.20 0.62 7.42
CA VAL A 51 14.65 0.33 7.40
C VAL A 51 15.43 1.41 8.13
N ALA A 52 15.15 2.68 7.84
CA ALA A 52 15.78 3.80 8.52
C ALA A 52 15.52 3.75 10.04
N ARG A 53 14.28 3.41 10.45
CA ARG A 53 13.94 3.32 11.85
C ARG A 53 14.58 2.12 12.55
N TYR A 54 14.73 1.00 11.86
CA TYR A 54 15.44 -0.17 12.38
C TYR A 54 16.89 0.18 12.73
N PHE A 55 17.60 0.89 11.84
CA PHE A 55 18.97 1.34 12.10
C PHE A 55 19.08 2.34 13.26
N VAL A 56 18.09 3.23 13.44
CA VAL A 56 18.10 4.23 14.52
C VAL A 56 17.67 3.64 15.86
N ALA A 57 16.67 2.75 15.86
CA ALA A 57 16.07 2.22 17.07
C ALA A 57 16.75 0.93 17.58
N GLY A 58 17.44 0.19 16.70
CA GLY A 58 18.11 -1.07 17.05
C GLY A 58 17.17 -2.26 17.20
N TYR A 59 15.88 -2.10 16.89
CA TYR A 59 14.87 -3.16 16.95
C TYR A 59 13.86 -3.01 15.81
N THR A 60 13.12 -4.09 15.52
CA THR A 60 12.08 -4.09 14.48
C THR A 60 10.89 -3.22 14.91
N PRO A 61 10.44 -2.27 14.08
CA PRO A 61 9.38 -1.31 14.45
C PRO A 61 7.99 -1.94 14.45
N ILE A 62 7.75 -2.81 15.43
CA ILE A 62 6.51 -3.55 15.71
C ILE A 62 6.23 -3.64 17.23
N THR A 63 6.93 -2.85 18.04
CA THR A 63 6.90 -2.99 19.51
C THR A 63 5.84 -2.12 20.17
N SER A 64 5.23 -1.19 19.43
CA SER A 64 4.13 -0.35 19.87
C SER A 64 2.87 -0.60 19.04
N LEU A 65 1.69 -0.32 19.60
CA LEU A 65 0.42 -0.48 18.88
C LEU A 65 0.40 0.30 17.55
N PHE A 66 0.93 1.53 17.56
CA PHE A 66 1.04 2.36 16.38
C PHE A 66 1.95 1.74 15.29
N GLU A 67 3.06 1.17 15.71
CA GLU A 67 4.00 0.45 14.84
C GLU A 67 3.36 -0.81 14.25
N SER A 68 2.68 -1.60 15.07
CA SER A 68 2.01 -2.83 14.63
C SER A 68 0.88 -2.54 13.62
N LEU A 69 0.11 -1.47 13.83
CA LEU A 69 -0.90 -1.01 12.87
C LEU A 69 -0.27 -0.53 11.57
N SER A 70 0.82 0.23 11.65
CA SER A 70 1.56 0.70 10.46
C SER A 70 2.16 -0.46 9.66
N PHE A 71 2.75 -1.44 10.36
CA PHE A 71 3.30 -2.65 9.75
C PHE A 71 2.20 -3.52 9.12
N SER A 72 1.05 -3.65 9.79
CA SER A 72 -0.11 -4.36 9.24
C SER A 72 -0.61 -3.70 7.96
N ALA A 73 -0.71 -2.37 7.91
CA ALA A 73 -1.09 -1.66 6.69
C ALA A 73 -0.09 -1.88 5.55
N PHE A 74 1.22 -1.81 5.85
CA PHE A 74 2.27 -2.13 4.90
C PHE A 74 2.15 -3.57 4.37
N ALA A 75 1.96 -4.55 5.25
CA ALA A 75 1.83 -5.95 4.89
C ALA A 75 0.61 -6.20 3.99
N ILE A 76 -0.55 -5.62 4.32
CA ILE A 76 -1.77 -5.74 3.50
C ILE A 76 -1.52 -5.20 2.09
N VAL A 77 -0.93 -4.01 1.96
CA VAL A 77 -0.66 -3.41 0.63
C VAL A 77 0.36 -4.23 -0.15
N CYS A 78 1.42 -4.74 0.51
CA CYS A 78 2.39 -5.64 -0.11
C CYS A 78 1.74 -6.92 -0.62
N VAL A 79 0.89 -7.56 0.19
CA VAL A 79 0.14 -8.76 -0.20
C VAL A 79 -0.78 -8.44 -1.37
N PHE A 80 -1.59 -7.38 -1.27
CA PHE A 80 -2.48 -6.94 -2.35
C PHE A 80 -1.72 -6.76 -3.66
N LEU A 81 -0.62 -6.02 -3.65
CA LEU A 81 0.20 -5.76 -4.82
C LEU A 81 0.86 -7.04 -5.35
N ALA A 82 1.31 -7.94 -4.47
CA ALA A 82 1.85 -9.24 -4.87
C ALA A 82 0.80 -10.09 -5.59
N PHE A 83 -0.44 -10.13 -5.08
CA PHE A 83 -1.55 -10.82 -5.75
C PHE A 83 -1.91 -10.17 -7.08
N GLU A 84 -1.96 -8.85 -7.13
CA GLU A 84 -2.27 -8.11 -8.36
C GLU A 84 -1.22 -8.34 -9.46
N LEU A 85 0.07 -8.31 -9.10
CA LEU A 85 1.19 -8.55 -10.02
C LEU A 85 1.29 -10.01 -10.43
N ARG A 86 1.06 -10.96 -9.52
CA ARG A 86 1.23 -12.39 -9.77
C ARG A 86 0.09 -12.99 -10.58
N TYR A 87 -1.14 -12.63 -10.27
CA TYR A 87 -2.31 -13.24 -10.91
C TYR A 87 -2.86 -12.40 -12.05
N HIS A 88 -2.28 -11.20 -12.28
CA HIS A 88 -2.80 -10.23 -13.25
C HIS A 88 -4.33 -10.18 -13.19
N LEU A 89 -4.91 -10.16 -11.97
CA LEU A 89 -6.34 -10.27 -11.67
C LEU A 89 -7.07 -9.03 -12.22
N ARG A 90 -7.16 -8.97 -13.55
CA ARG A 90 -7.85 -7.98 -14.36
C ARG A 90 -9.31 -8.40 -14.59
N VAL A 91 -9.67 -9.64 -14.28
CA VAL A 91 -10.85 -10.30 -14.84
C VAL A 91 -11.82 -10.90 -13.80
N LEU A 92 -11.47 -10.95 -12.50
CA LEU A 92 -12.43 -11.48 -11.51
C LEU A 92 -13.61 -10.55 -11.23
N GLY A 93 -13.52 -9.26 -11.59
CA GLY A 93 -14.67 -8.34 -11.60
C GLY A 93 -15.65 -8.59 -12.75
N ALA A 94 -15.28 -9.36 -13.79
CA ALA A 94 -16.13 -9.67 -14.92
C ALA A 94 -16.83 -11.04 -14.82
N PHE A 95 -16.37 -11.94 -13.94
CA PHE A 95 -16.94 -13.29 -13.77
C PHE A 95 -17.86 -13.44 -12.55
N VAL A 96 -18.13 -12.36 -11.82
CA VAL A 96 -19.13 -12.33 -10.73
C VAL A 96 -20.43 -11.67 -11.21
N ALA A 97 -20.64 -11.56 -12.52
CA ALA A 97 -21.97 -11.33 -13.08
C ALA A 97 -22.90 -12.50 -12.75
#